data_AF-Q53QT6-F1
#
_entry.id   AF-Q53QT6-F1
#
_cell.length_a   1.000
_cell.length_b   1.000
_cell.length_c   1.000
_cell.angle_alpha   90.00
_cell.angle_beta   90.00
_cell.angle_gamma   90.00
#
_symmetry.space_group_name_H-M   'P 1'
#
loop_
_entity.id
_entity.type
_entity.pdbx_description
1 polymer ?
#
loop_
_entity_poly.entity_id
_entity_poly.type
_entity_poly.pdbx_seq_one_letter_code
_entity_poly.pdbx_strand_id
1 'polypeptide(L)'
;FPMDSSNGNCRGASSERCKCKPIRATQKTYFRNNYNYVIRAKVKEIKTKCHDVTAVVEVKEILKSSLVNIPRDTVNLYTSSGCLCPPLNVNEEYIIMGYEDEERSRLLLVEGSIAEKWKDRLGKKVKRWDMKLRHLGLSKSDSSNSDSTQSQKSGRNSNPRQARN
;
A
#
# COMPACT_ATOMS: atom_id res chain seq x y z
N PHE A 1 2.00 28.02 44.15
CA PHE A 1 2.60 26.68 44.27
C PHE A 1 1.98 25.79 43.19
N PRO A 2 2.75 25.25 42.23
CA PRO A 2 2.21 24.34 41.23
C PRO A 2 1.98 22.97 41.87
N MET A 3 0.76 22.43 41.74
CA MET A 3 0.44 21.08 42.20
C MET A 3 0.71 20.11 41.05
N ASP A 4 1.84 19.40 41.16
CA ASP A 4 1.96 18.07 40.57
C ASP A 4 1.01 17.13 41.31
N SER A 5 0.09 16.52 40.58
CA SER A 5 -0.66 15.35 41.04
C SER A 5 -1.05 14.50 39.85
N SER A 6 -0.09 13.65 39.49
CA SER A 6 -0.23 12.20 39.46
C SER A 6 -1.46 11.59 38.79
N ASN A 7 -1.15 10.57 38.00
CA ASN A 7 -2.03 9.48 37.57
C ASN A 7 -2.82 9.72 36.27
N GLY A 8 -2.08 9.93 35.18
CA GLY A 8 -2.53 9.55 33.82
C GLY A 8 -2.70 8.03 33.73
N ASN A 9 -3.72 7.52 34.40
CA ASN A 9 -4.10 6.12 34.44
C ASN A 9 -4.65 5.78 33.04
N CYS A 10 -3.75 5.57 32.07
CA CYS A 10 -4.07 4.90 30.81
C CYS A 10 -4.48 3.47 31.19
N ARG A 11 -5.72 3.30 31.68
CA ARG A 11 -6.38 2.01 31.80
C ARG A 11 -6.34 1.47 30.39
N GLY A 12 -5.40 0.55 30.16
CA GLY A 12 -5.14 -0.01 28.85
C GLY A 12 -6.47 -0.30 28.21
N ALA A 13 -6.74 0.35 27.07
CA ALA A 13 -7.83 -0.06 26.22
C ALA A 13 -7.56 -1.54 25.98
N SER A 14 -8.39 -2.38 26.59
CA SER A 14 -8.11 -3.80 26.67
C SER A 14 -8.04 -4.31 25.23
N SER A 15 -6.83 -4.71 24.82
CA SER A 15 -6.58 -5.40 23.55
C SER A 15 -7.50 -6.62 23.36
N GLU A 16 -8.15 -7.06 24.44
CA GLU A 16 -9.14 -8.14 24.52
C GLU A 16 -10.45 -7.86 23.76
N ARG A 17 -10.75 -6.62 23.36
CA ARG A 17 -11.97 -6.30 22.56
C ARG A 17 -11.72 -5.99 21.09
N CYS A 18 -10.48 -6.05 20.61
CA CYS A 18 -10.16 -5.75 19.22
C CYS A 18 -10.73 -6.84 18.29
N LYS A 19 -11.84 -6.55 17.61
CA LYS A 19 -12.44 -7.42 16.59
C LYS A 19 -11.98 -7.00 15.20
N CYS A 20 -10.74 -7.35 14.84
CA CYS A 20 -10.25 -7.10 13.49
C CYS A 20 -10.94 -8.04 12.49
N LYS A 21 -11.54 -7.48 11.44
CA LYS A 21 -12.07 -8.32 10.35
C LYS A 21 -10.90 -8.88 9.53
N PRO A 22 -10.69 -10.20 9.47
CA PRO A 22 -9.61 -10.75 8.67
C PRO A 22 -9.90 -10.54 7.18
N ILE A 23 -8.95 -9.91 6.48
CA ILE A 23 -9.02 -9.69 5.05
C ILE A 23 -7.98 -10.61 4.38
N ARG A 24 -8.43 -11.45 3.45
CA ARG A 24 -7.55 -12.37 2.74
C ARG A 24 -6.77 -11.66 1.64
N ALA A 25 -5.49 -12.00 1.51
CA ALA A 25 -4.63 -11.58 0.43
C ALA A 25 -5.04 -12.27 -0.88
N THR A 26 -6.00 -11.66 -1.59
CA THR A 26 -6.45 -12.10 -2.92
C THR A 26 -6.20 -11.02 -3.96
N GLN A 27 -6.13 -11.41 -5.23
CA GLN A 27 -5.95 -10.47 -6.34
C GLN A 27 -7.04 -9.39 -6.39
N LYS A 28 -8.30 -9.79 -6.16
CA LYS A 28 -9.43 -8.86 -6.16
C LYS A 28 -9.28 -7.82 -5.05
N THR A 29 -8.90 -8.27 -3.85
CA THR A 29 -8.66 -7.35 -2.73
C THR A 29 -7.48 -6.42 -3.01
N TYR A 30 -6.39 -6.94 -3.56
CA TYR A 30 -5.19 -6.18 -3.88
C TYR A 30 -5.48 -5.00 -4.82
N PHE A 31 -6.23 -5.26 -5.91
CA PHE A 31 -6.57 -4.20 -6.87
C PHE A 31 -7.64 -3.24 -6.36
N ARG A 32 -8.61 -3.73 -5.58
CA ARG A 32 -9.70 -2.88 -5.08
C ARG A 32 -9.23 -1.90 -4.00
N ASN A 33 -8.34 -2.35 -3.11
CA ASN A 33 -7.97 -1.59 -1.93
C ASN A 33 -6.80 -0.62 -2.18
N ASN A 34 -6.17 -0.67 -3.35
CA ASN A 34 -5.11 0.26 -3.77
C ASN A 34 -4.05 0.57 -2.69
N TYR A 35 -3.47 -0.48 -2.10
CA TYR A 35 -2.43 -0.34 -1.07
C TYR A 35 -1.26 0.49 -1.57
N ASN A 36 -0.74 1.38 -0.72
CA ASN A 36 0.38 2.22 -1.05
C ASN A 36 1.70 1.45 -1.06
N TYR A 37 1.94 0.64 -0.03
CA TYR A 37 3.14 -0.16 0.11
C TYR A 37 2.83 -1.65 0.28
N VAL A 38 3.79 -2.48 -0.11
CA VAL A 38 3.78 -3.91 0.15
C VAL A 38 5.18 -4.37 0.51
N ILE A 39 5.34 -4.96 1.69
CA ILE A 39 6.62 -5.39 2.22
C ILE A 39 6.55 -6.82 2.77
N ARG A 40 7.66 -7.54 2.66
CA ARG A 40 7.94 -8.71 3.50
C ARG A 40 8.72 -8.22 4.71
N ALA A 41 8.17 -8.42 5.90
CA ALA A 41 8.82 -7.96 7.12
C ALA A 41 8.67 -8.97 8.25
N LYS A 42 9.67 -9.02 9.13
CA LYS A 42 9.64 -9.79 10.38
C LYS A 42 9.26 -8.87 11.53
N VAL A 43 8.28 -9.26 12.35
CA VAL A 43 7.88 -8.45 13.50
C VAL A 43 8.94 -8.56 14.59
N LYS A 44 9.53 -7.44 15.00
CA LYS A 44 10.53 -7.38 16.08
C LYS A 44 9.87 -7.18 17.42
N GLU A 45 8.94 -6.23 17.51
CA GLU A 45 8.26 -5.88 18.76
C GLU A 45 6.97 -5.11 18.47
N ILE A 46 6.04 -5.13 19.42
CA ILE A 46 4.82 -4.31 19.38
C ILE A 46 4.88 -3.38 20.58
N LYS A 47 4.93 -2.08 20.30
CA LYS A 47 4.95 -1.01 21.30
C LYS A 47 3.55 -0.47 21.48
N THR A 48 3.08 -0.48 22.72
CA THR A 48 1.81 0.15 23.09
C THR A 48 2.11 1.26 24.08
N LYS A 49 1.90 2.51 23.67
CA LYS A 49 2.04 3.70 24.52
C LYS A 49 0.68 4.36 24.67
N CYS A 50 0.01 4.09 25.78
CA CYS A 50 -1.35 4.57 26.05
C CYS A 50 -2.35 4.15 24.94
N HIS A 51 -2.73 5.08 24.05
CA HIS A 51 -3.61 4.81 22.90
C HIS A 51 -2.86 4.60 21.58
N ASP A 52 -1.55 4.85 21.56
CA ASP A 52 -0.72 4.68 20.37
C ASP A 52 -0.14 3.28 20.33
N VAL A 53 -0.62 2.48 19.38
CA VAL A 53 -0.06 1.15 19.08
C VAL A 53 0.84 1.27 17.86
N THR A 54 2.04 0.72 17.95
CA THR A 54 3.03 0.72 16.88
C THR A 54 3.69 -0.65 16.78
N ALA A 55 3.70 -1.24 15.58
CA ALA A 55 4.46 -2.45 15.31
C ALA A 55 5.83 -2.10 14.73
N VAL A 56 6.89 -2.56 15.37
CA VAL A 56 8.26 -2.41 14.87
C VAL A 56 8.60 -3.67 14.09
N VAL A 57 8.96 -3.49 12.82
CA VAL A 57 9.21 -4.60 11.90
C VAL A 57 10.54 -4.42 11.18
N GLU A 58 11.18 -5.54 10.85
CA GLU A 58 12.38 -5.60 10.04
C GLU A 58 12.01 -5.89 8.57
N VAL A 59 12.26 -4.94 7.67
CA VAL A 59 11.96 -5.08 6.25
C VAL A 59 13.00 -5.98 5.59
N LYS A 60 12.55 -7.14 5.11
CA LYS A 60 13.37 -8.09 4.34
C LYS A 60 13.29 -7.84 2.84
N GLU A 61 12.11 -7.48 2.34
CA GLU A 61 11.87 -7.24 0.93
C GLU A 61 10.78 -6.17 0.73
N ILE A 62 10.96 -5.33 -0.29
CA ILE A 62 9.96 -4.34 -0.72
C ILE A 62 9.39 -4.83 -2.05
N LEU A 63 8.11 -5.15 -2.06
CA LEU A 63 7.39 -5.70 -3.21
C LEU A 63 6.67 -4.61 -4.01
N LYS A 64 6.17 -3.59 -3.30
CA LYS A 64 5.62 -2.36 -3.84
C LYS A 64 6.12 -1.19 -3.00
N SER A 65 6.75 -0.22 -3.65
CA SER A 65 7.30 0.97 -2.99
C SER A 65 6.20 2.00 -2.73
N SER A 66 6.25 2.66 -1.57
CA SER A 66 5.50 3.89 -1.26
C SER A 66 6.22 5.14 -1.74
N LEU A 67 5.57 6.30 -1.63
CA LEU A 67 6.22 7.60 -1.77
C LEU A 67 7.05 7.92 -0.53
N VAL A 68 6.61 7.47 0.65
CA VAL A 68 7.42 7.43 1.87
C VAL A 68 8.59 6.45 1.70
N ASN A 69 9.80 6.87 2.09
CA ASN A 69 11.00 6.04 2.01
C ASN A 69 10.92 4.86 2.99
N ILE A 70 11.01 3.63 2.45
CA ILE A 70 11.07 2.39 3.24
C ILE A 70 12.49 1.83 3.17
N PRO A 71 13.31 1.98 4.22
CA PRO A 71 14.62 1.34 4.27
C PRO A 71 14.47 -0.18 4.41
N ARG A 72 15.44 -0.94 3.88
CA ARG A 72 15.57 -2.40 4.10
C ARG A 72 16.17 -2.72 5.48
N ASP A 73 15.58 -2.13 6.51
CA ASP A 73 15.97 -2.30 7.91
C ASP A 73 14.71 -2.17 8.79
N THR A 74 14.80 -1.53 9.94
CA THR A 74 13.77 -1.48 10.96
C THR A 74 12.87 -0.28 10.72
N VAL A 75 11.57 -0.53 10.60
CA VAL A 75 10.56 0.51 10.38
C VAL A 75 9.42 0.36 11.38
N ASN A 76 8.76 1.48 11.66
CA ASN A 76 7.61 1.54 12.55
C ASN A 76 6.33 1.61 11.71
N LEU A 77 5.41 0.68 11.96
CA LEU A 77 4.07 0.70 11.43
C LEU A 77 3.14 1.30 12.49
N TYR A 78 2.54 2.44 12.16
CA TYR A 78 1.68 3.19 13.05
C TYR A 78 0.22 2.78 12.87
N THR A 79 -0.48 2.60 13.98
CA THR A 79 -1.93 2.37 13.93
C THR A 79 -2.66 3.62 14.39
N SER A 80 -3.74 3.98 13.69
CA SER A 80 -4.60 5.12 14.05
C SER A 80 -5.64 4.78 15.12
N SER A 81 -5.72 3.51 15.53
CA SER A 81 -6.59 3.03 16.60
C SER A 81 -5.75 2.44 17.73
N GLY A 82 -6.32 2.34 18.93
CA GLY A 82 -5.70 1.64 20.06
C GLY A 82 -5.60 0.12 19.89
N CYS A 83 -5.80 -0.41 18.68
CA CYS A 83 -5.82 -1.83 18.36
C CYS A 83 -4.84 -2.14 17.23
N LEU A 84 -4.06 -3.20 17.36
CA LEU A 84 -3.25 -3.70 16.25
C LEU A 84 -4.13 -4.53 15.29
N CYS A 85 -4.69 -3.88 14.27
CA CYS A 85 -5.45 -4.55 13.22
C CYS A 85 -4.76 -4.36 11.87
N PRO A 86 -4.30 -5.43 11.20
CA PRO A 86 -4.46 -6.86 11.53
C PRO A 86 -3.55 -7.37 12.66
N PRO A 87 -3.89 -8.50 13.32
CA PRO A 87 -3.07 -9.05 14.38
C PRO A 87 -1.72 -9.54 13.85
N LEU A 88 -0.67 -9.20 14.59
CA LEU A 88 0.72 -9.59 14.32
C LEU A 88 1.30 -10.28 15.54
N ASN A 89 2.13 -11.29 15.30
CA ASN A 89 2.91 -11.93 16.35
C ASN A 89 4.38 -11.56 16.19
N VAL A 90 5.05 -11.34 17.31
CA VAL A 90 6.49 -11.11 17.36
C VAL A 90 7.25 -12.34 16.84
N ASN A 91 8.38 -12.11 16.20
CA ASN A 91 9.26 -13.12 15.59
C ASN A 91 8.68 -13.86 14.38
N GLU A 92 7.47 -13.52 13.94
CA GLU A 92 6.89 -14.08 12.72
C GLU A 92 7.12 -13.16 11.52
N GLU A 93 7.27 -13.77 10.34
CA GLU A 93 7.38 -13.06 9.08
C GLU A 93 6.02 -12.94 8.40
N TYR A 94 5.75 -11.75 7.87
CA TYR A 94 4.50 -11.43 7.19
C TYR A 94 4.75 -10.75 5.86
N ILE A 95 3.80 -10.93 4.95
CA ILE A 95 3.56 -9.96 3.89
C ILE A 95 2.55 -8.95 4.40
N ILE A 96 2.96 -7.68 4.42
CA ILE A 96 2.16 -6.57 4.92
C ILE A 96 1.82 -5.66 3.75
N MET A 97 0.53 -5.40 3.57
CA MET A 97 -0.03 -4.48 2.57
C MET A 97 -0.79 -3.41 3.33
N GLY A 98 -0.39 -2.15 3.16
CA GLY A 98 -0.95 -1.06 3.95
C GLY A 98 -0.94 0.27 3.21
N TYR A 99 -1.20 1.32 3.98
CA TYR A 99 -1.34 2.69 3.49
C TYR A 99 -0.24 3.58 4.08
N GLU A 100 0.07 4.68 3.43
CA GLU A 100 1.02 5.64 3.95
C GLU A 100 0.33 6.95 4.33
N ASP A 101 0.94 7.68 5.24
CA ASP A 101 0.64 9.08 5.52
C ASP A 101 1.83 9.89 4.99
N GLU A 102 1.64 10.52 3.83
CA GLU A 102 2.68 11.30 3.15
C GLU A 102 3.09 12.54 3.98
N GLU A 103 2.12 13.21 4.61
CA GLU A 103 2.36 14.43 5.39
C GLU A 103 3.28 14.16 6.58
N ARG A 104 3.07 13.02 7.25
CA ARG A 104 3.87 12.62 8.42
C ARG A 104 5.03 11.72 8.07
N SER A 105 5.15 11.30 6.80
CA SER A 105 6.09 10.28 6.33
C SER A 105 6.01 8.99 7.16
N ARG A 106 4.79 8.47 7.37
CA ARG A 106 4.54 7.28 8.22
C ARG A 106 3.91 6.15 7.41
N LEU A 107 4.33 4.92 7.71
CA LEU A 107 3.63 3.72 7.26
C LEU A 107 2.51 3.38 8.23
N LEU A 108 1.32 3.15 7.72
CA LEU A 108 0.13 2.87 8.51
C LEU A 108 -0.24 1.38 8.46
N LEU A 109 -0.64 0.86 9.61
CA LEU A 109 -1.27 -0.45 9.80
C LEU A 109 -2.64 -0.23 10.43
N VAL A 110 -3.63 -0.03 9.57
CA VAL A 110 -5.01 0.34 9.92
C VAL A 110 -6.00 -0.72 9.46
N GLU A 111 -7.26 -0.58 9.89
CA GLU A 111 -8.36 -1.41 9.37
C GLU A 111 -8.44 -1.30 7.84
N GLY A 112 -8.47 -2.44 7.16
CA GLY A 112 -8.36 -2.51 5.70
C GLY A 112 -6.96 -2.91 5.21
N SER A 113 -5.93 -2.79 6.04
CA SER A 113 -4.60 -3.35 5.77
C SER A 113 -4.64 -4.87 5.87
N ILE A 114 -3.66 -5.54 5.24
CA ILE A 114 -3.51 -6.99 5.29
C ILE A 114 -2.15 -7.32 5.87
N ALA A 115 -2.13 -8.24 6.84
CA ALA A 115 -0.93 -8.94 7.25
C ALA A 115 -1.21 -10.43 7.22
N GLU A 116 -0.61 -11.14 6.26
CA GLU A 116 -0.65 -12.59 6.20
C GLU A 116 0.75 -13.15 6.43
N LYS A 117 0.85 -14.26 7.17
CA LYS A 117 2.13 -14.94 7.39
C LYS A 117 2.80 -15.23 6.05
N TRP A 118 4.10 -14.97 5.96
CA TRP A 118 4.85 -15.13 4.73
C TRP A 118 4.76 -16.56 4.22
N LYS A 119 4.49 -16.68 2.91
CA LYS A 119 4.55 -17.92 2.15
C LYS A 119 5.14 -17.58 0.79
N ASP A 120 6.14 -18.33 0.33
CA ASP A 120 6.79 -18.02 -0.97
C ASP A 120 5.81 -18.02 -2.13
N ARG A 121 4.80 -18.89 -2.08
CA ARG A 121 3.70 -18.91 -3.07
C ARG A 121 2.89 -17.61 -3.07
N LEU A 122 2.67 -17.01 -1.90
CA LEU A 122 1.94 -15.74 -1.78
C LEU A 122 2.80 -14.58 -2.27
N GLY A 123 4.07 -14.50 -1.88
CA GLY A 123 5.01 -13.49 -2.38
C GLY A 123 5.09 -13.47 -3.91
N LYS A 124 5.21 -14.65 -4.54
CA LYS A 124 5.19 -14.80 -6.01
C LYS A 124 3.86 -14.37 -6.66
N LYS A 125 2.73 -14.54 -5.96
CA LYS A 125 1.42 -14.07 -6.46
C LYS A 125 1.34 -12.54 -6.41
N VAL A 126 1.78 -11.94 -5.30
CA VAL A 126 1.72 -10.50 -5.10
C VAL A 126 2.63 -9.75 -6.07
N LYS A 127 3.85 -10.24 -6.32
CA LYS A 127 4.72 -9.69 -7.39
C LYS A 127 4.02 -9.66 -8.75
N ARG A 128 3.30 -10.73 -9.11
CA ARG A 128 2.52 -10.81 -10.36
C ARG A 128 1.33 -9.85 -10.37
N TRP A 129 0.64 -9.69 -9.24
CA TRP A 129 -0.45 -8.71 -9.12
C TRP A 129 0.09 -7.30 -9.30
N ASP A 130 1.19 -6.96 -8.63
CA ASP A 130 1.80 -5.63 -8.73
C ASP A 130 2.24 -5.30 -10.16
N MET A 131 2.92 -6.23 -10.83
CA MET A 131 3.28 -6.11 -12.25
C MET A 131 2.04 -5.85 -13.13
N LYS A 132 0.96 -6.62 -12.94
CA LYS A 132 -0.28 -6.43 -13.69
C LYS A 132 -0.92 -5.06 -13.42
N LEU A 133 -0.88 -4.58 -12.18
CA LEU A 133 -1.40 -3.27 -11.80
C LEU A 133 -0.62 -2.14 -12.51
N ARG A 134 0.71 -2.25 -12.58
CA ARG A 134 1.55 -1.29 -13.30
C ARG A 134 1.24 -1.26 -14.81
N HIS A 135 1.07 -2.42 -15.44
CA HIS A 135 0.67 -2.49 -16.86
C HIS A 135 -0.72 -1.90 -17.13
N LEU A 136 -1.69 -2.13 -16.23
CA LEU A 136 -3.01 -1.52 -16.33
C LEU A 136 -2.95 0.02 -16.21
N GLY A 137 -2.08 0.56 -15.35
CA GLY A 137 -1.87 2.00 -15.20
C GLY A 137 -1.24 2.64 -16.45
N LEU A 138 -0.28 1.94 -17.08
CA LEU A 138 0.36 2.38 -18.33
C LEU A 138 -0.63 2.41 -19.50
N SER A 139 -1.50 1.41 -19.64
CA SER A 139 -2.51 1.39 -20.71
C SER A 139 -3.54 2.53 -20.64
N LYS A 140 -3.71 3.17 -19.47
CA LYS A 140 -4.62 4.31 -19.29
C LYS A 140 -3.97 5.65 -19.65
N SER A 141 -2.65 5.76 -19.60
CA SER A 141 -1.92 7.02 -19.86
C SER A 141 -1.72 7.27 -21.37
N ASP A 142 -1.71 6.23 -22.19
CA ASP A 142 -1.58 6.35 -23.65
C ASP A 142 -2.91 6.73 -24.35
N SER A 143 -4.05 6.68 -23.65
CA SER A 143 -5.37 7.01 -24.23
C SER A 143 -5.77 8.48 -24.06
N SER A 144 -4.94 9.31 -23.41
CA SER A 144 -5.23 10.72 -23.13
C SER A 144 -4.37 11.71 -23.90
N ASN A 145 -3.59 11.28 -24.90
CA ASN A 145 -2.77 12.18 -25.73
C ASN A 145 -3.04 12.06 -27.24
N SER A 146 -4.29 11.80 -27.63
CA SER A 146 -4.73 11.88 -29.01
C SER A 146 -5.95 12.79 -29.13
N ASP A 147 -5.78 14.05 -28.76
CA ASP A 147 -6.64 15.10 -29.32
C ASP A 147 -5.84 16.37 -29.64
N SER A 148 -6.05 16.83 -30.88
CA SER A 148 -5.82 18.17 -31.42
C SER A 148 -4.42 18.59 -31.90
N THR A 149 -4.25 18.58 -33.23
CA THR A 149 -3.85 19.76 -34.05
C THR A 149 -4.03 19.42 -35.54
N GLN A 150 -5.13 19.89 -36.13
CA GLN A 150 -5.24 21.12 -36.94
C GLN A 150 -5.12 20.87 -38.46
N SER A 151 -6.26 21.06 -39.09
CA SER A 151 -6.48 21.51 -40.46
C SER A 151 -5.46 22.56 -40.93
N GLN A 152 -4.89 22.37 -42.13
CA GLN A 152 -4.66 23.44 -43.11
C GLN A 152 -4.28 22.94 -44.51
N LYS A 153 -5.23 23.13 -45.44
CA LYS A 153 -5.13 23.74 -46.78
C LYS A 153 -4.20 23.20 -47.89
N SER A 154 -4.71 23.43 -49.11
CA SER A 154 -4.08 23.49 -50.46
C SER A 154 -3.68 22.14 -51.07
N GLY A 155 -3.99 21.79 -52.31
CA GLY A 155 -4.48 22.49 -53.49
C GLY A 155 -3.72 21.93 -54.70
N ARG A 156 -4.43 21.69 -55.81
CA ARG A 156 -3.92 21.54 -57.20
C ARG A 156 -3.28 20.21 -57.69
N ASN A 157 -4.03 19.62 -58.62
CA ASN A 157 -3.67 19.32 -60.03
C ASN A 157 -3.24 17.90 -60.47
N SER A 158 -4.11 17.36 -61.32
CA SER A 158 -3.88 16.75 -62.65
C SER A 158 -3.12 15.42 -62.82
N ASN A 159 -3.92 14.47 -63.37
CA ASN A 159 -3.62 13.60 -64.53
C ASN A 159 -2.91 12.23 -64.31
N PRO A 160 -3.07 11.26 -65.25
CA PRO A 160 -4.23 10.36 -65.32
C PRO A 160 -3.77 8.89 -65.34
N ARG A 161 -4.67 7.91 -65.17
CA ARG A 161 -4.39 6.54 -65.63
C ARG A 161 -5.66 5.83 -66.08
N GLN A 162 -5.71 5.57 -67.38
CA GLN A 162 -6.64 4.70 -68.07
C GLN A 162 -6.62 3.28 -67.50
N ALA A 163 -7.78 2.62 -67.44
CA ALA A 163 -7.95 1.24 -67.91
C ALA A 163 -9.45 0.85 -67.93
N ARG A 164 -9.94 0.56 -69.14
CA ARG A 164 -10.87 -0.51 -69.56
C ARG A 164 -11.91 -1.01 -68.53
N ASN A 165 -13.19 -0.92 -68.86
CA ASN A 165 -13.87 -1.88 -69.75
C ASN A 165 -15.16 -1.27 -70.32
#